data_AF-A0A1Y6B7P1-F1
#
_entry.id   AF-A0A1Y6B7P1-F1
#
_cell.length_a   1.000
_cell.length_b   1.000
_cell.length_c   1.000
_cell.angle_alpha   90.00
_cell.angle_beta   90.00
_cell.angle_gamma   90.00
#
_symmetry.space_group_name_H-M   'P 1'
#
loop_
_entity.id
_entity.type
_entity.pdbx_description
1 polymer ?
#
loop_
_entity_poly.entity_id
_entity_poly.type
_entity_poly.pdbx_seq_one_letter_code
_entity_poly.pdbx_strand_id
1 'polypeptide(L)'
;MLRFIVATLFLSLFACEENYEKNKPYSAPALPATADVVGNRVLTPTNPNGGDVVGKFEPLDPEESERRKALNVIQPILWGESIAGITMTTAFSEASSILSNSVGTNGFFVFYSEHVAIAWTGAEPNVPFAIVALDGYGGSLSVGGSIGDIKIGSDLSSLLGSYEQNQEFVRTLARTFDGQGAGYDCFALNTCRYLEFNDGFKQLEFRRGVISIDNQNRISLIYSLMDQTYPAPLTGDYVYGQSLGGLTLASNRTTTEQAIGFPVSEDAFFDFYDSLNIGIQWGGDNSPLVIIAQNRFAGDINIGDSITKKIGDSMIDILDTPPDPATVSDAELVETHAPALIQKLERILHNRAADYNCLEPGVDVTPTCKLGIFDDQLVLDLPEGAFLLQRKGTMDLDVVSLTAPRTFEEEETAE
;
A
#
# COMPACT_ATOMS: atom_id res chain seq x y z
N MET A 1 -25.55 -2.58 -20.53
CA MET A 1 -25.30 -1.79 -19.31
C MET A 1 -24.01 -2.19 -18.58
N LEU A 2 -23.26 -3.20 -19.04
CA LEU A 2 -21.97 -3.64 -18.50
C LEU A 2 -20.80 -3.35 -19.47
N ARG A 3 -20.87 -2.25 -20.24
CA ARG A 3 -19.89 -1.88 -21.28
C ARG A 3 -19.42 -0.42 -21.17
N PHE A 4 -19.69 0.23 -20.04
CA PHE A 4 -19.55 1.69 -19.86
C PHE A 4 -18.73 2.06 -18.61
N ILE A 5 -17.84 1.19 -18.12
CA ILE A 5 -17.18 1.40 -16.81
C ILE A 5 -15.65 1.53 -16.90
N VAL A 6 -14.99 1.03 -17.96
CA VAL A 6 -13.51 1.03 -18.00
C VAL A 6 -12.94 2.22 -18.79
N ALA A 7 -13.60 2.69 -19.86
CA ALA A 7 -13.26 3.98 -20.49
C ALA A 7 -13.63 5.17 -19.57
N THR A 8 -14.71 5.03 -18.81
CA THR A 8 -15.20 6.02 -17.86
C THR A 8 -14.30 6.17 -16.63
N LEU A 9 -13.48 5.16 -16.27
CA LEU A 9 -12.57 5.26 -15.13
C LEU A 9 -11.40 6.22 -15.40
N PHE A 10 -10.92 6.29 -16.65
CA PHE A 10 -9.90 7.26 -17.07
C PHE A 10 -10.51 8.61 -17.46
N LEU A 11 -11.74 8.65 -18.00
CA LEU A 11 -12.44 9.90 -18.32
C LEU A 11 -13.12 10.60 -17.12
N SER A 12 -13.42 9.89 -16.02
CA SER A 12 -13.93 10.52 -14.79
C SER A 12 -12.86 11.31 -14.02
N LEU A 13 -11.57 11.13 -14.36
CA LEU A 13 -10.50 12.00 -13.89
C LEU A 13 -10.44 13.33 -14.68
N PHE A 14 -10.93 13.36 -15.92
CA PHE A 14 -10.96 14.59 -16.76
C PHE A 14 -12.20 15.48 -16.52
N ALA A 15 -13.28 14.98 -15.92
CA ALA A 15 -14.52 15.75 -15.72
C ALA A 15 -14.60 16.52 -14.38
N CYS A 16 -13.60 16.41 -13.51
CA CYS A 16 -13.68 16.98 -12.15
C CYS A 16 -12.94 18.32 -11.95
N GLU A 17 -12.26 18.86 -12.97
CA GLU A 17 -11.55 20.14 -12.87
C GLU A 17 -12.43 21.35 -13.27
N GLU A 18 -13.32 21.21 -14.26
CA GLU A 18 -14.13 22.35 -14.73
C GLU A 18 -15.35 22.70 -13.85
N ASN A 19 -15.76 21.84 -12.93
CA ASN A 19 -16.89 22.11 -12.02
C ASN A 19 -16.48 22.60 -10.62
N TYR A 20 -15.18 22.67 -10.31
CA TYR A 20 -14.71 23.15 -9.01
C TYR A 20 -14.74 24.69 -8.89
N GLU A 21 -14.73 25.44 -10.01
CA GLU A 21 -14.83 26.90 -9.96
C GLU A 21 -16.27 27.45 -9.83
N LYS A 22 -17.30 26.66 -10.13
CA LYS A 22 -18.71 27.13 -10.09
C LYS A 22 -19.44 26.89 -8.77
N ASN A 23 -18.87 26.08 -7.88
CA ASN A 23 -19.40 25.88 -6.52
C ASN A 23 -18.46 26.44 -5.47
N LYS A 24 -18.26 27.77 -5.48
CA LYS A 24 -17.73 28.45 -4.29
C LYS A 24 -18.71 28.22 -3.13
N PRO A 25 -18.30 27.58 -2.02
CA PRO A 25 -19.14 27.55 -0.84
C PRO A 25 -19.38 28.99 -0.39
N TYR A 26 -20.65 29.28 -0.11
CA TYR A 26 -21.11 30.55 0.46
C TYR A 26 -20.21 30.89 1.66
N SER A 27 -19.32 31.86 1.48
CA SER A 27 -18.50 32.39 2.57
C SER A 27 -19.41 33.23 3.45
N ALA A 28 -20.00 32.61 4.46
CA ALA A 28 -20.61 33.34 5.55
C ALA A 28 -19.53 34.24 6.19
N PRO A 29 -19.83 35.52 6.47
CA PRO A 29 -18.87 36.40 7.13
C PRO A 29 -18.47 35.77 8.47
N ALA A 30 -17.16 35.65 8.69
CA ALA A 30 -16.60 35.16 9.94
C ALA A 30 -17.16 35.98 11.10
N LEU A 31 -17.93 35.32 11.98
CA LEU A 31 -18.30 35.89 13.25
C LEU A 31 -17.01 36.16 14.04
N PRO A 32 -16.90 37.32 14.71
CA PRO A 32 -15.72 37.64 15.50
C PRO A 32 -15.51 36.54 16.55
N ALA A 33 -14.28 36.03 16.62
CA ALA A 33 -13.88 35.06 17.61
C ALA A 33 -14.02 35.69 19.01
N THR A 34 -15.16 35.46 19.65
CA THR A 34 -15.27 35.61 21.10
C THR A 34 -14.51 34.44 21.70
N ALA A 35 -13.42 34.76 22.37
CA ALA A 35 -12.67 33.85 23.22
C ALA A 35 -13.54 33.44 24.43
N ASP A 36 -14.56 32.62 24.17
CA ASP A 36 -15.22 31.87 25.22
C ASP A 36 -14.38 30.62 25.47
N VAL A 37 -13.72 30.66 26.62
CA VAL A 37 -13.16 29.57 27.41
C VAL A 37 -13.79 28.23 27.00
N VAL A 38 -13.14 27.49 26.10
CA VAL A 38 -13.44 26.07 25.88
C VAL A 38 -12.91 25.35 27.12
N GLY A 39 -13.73 25.32 28.16
CA GLY A 39 -13.49 24.44 29.29
C GLY A 39 -13.34 23.02 28.77
N ASN A 40 -12.33 22.29 29.27
CA ASN A 40 -12.06 20.88 29.03
C ASN A 40 -13.36 20.09 28.79
N ARG A 41 -13.77 19.96 27.53
CA ARG A 41 -14.89 19.10 27.17
C ARG A 41 -14.33 17.69 27.17
N VAL A 42 -14.62 16.98 28.26
CA VAL A 42 -14.53 15.52 28.32
C VAL A 42 -15.40 14.99 27.17
N LEU A 43 -14.75 14.55 26.09
CA LEU A 43 -15.44 13.90 24.98
C LEU A 43 -15.97 12.57 25.51
N THR A 44 -17.28 12.42 25.53
CA THR A 44 -17.92 11.15 25.90
C THR A 44 -17.86 10.23 24.68
N PRO A 45 -17.27 9.02 24.76
CA PRO A 45 -17.16 8.11 23.62
C PRO A 45 -18.54 7.85 23.01
N THR A 46 -18.66 8.01 21.69
CA THR A 46 -19.93 7.88 20.93
C THR A 46 -20.41 6.44 20.79
N ASN A 47 -19.62 5.45 21.25
CA ASN A 47 -20.05 4.08 21.47
C ASN A 47 -19.10 3.39 22.46
N PRO A 48 -19.33 3.46 23.80
CA PRO A 48 -18.38 2.94 24.77
C PRO A 48 -18.23 1.41 24.72
N ASN A 49 -19.12 0.70 24.02
CA ASN A 49 -19.30 -0.74 24.20
C ASN A 49 -19.08 -1.60 22.95
N GLY A 50 -18.56 -1.08 21.84
CA GLY A 50 -17.96 -1.88 20.75
C GLY A 50 -18.73 -3.08 20.16
N GLY A 51 -20.04 -3.20 20.39
CA GLY A 51 -20.75 -4.47 20.24
C GLY A 51 -20.49 -5.38 21.45
N ASP A 52 -21.57 -5.92 22.03
CA ASP A 52 -21.59 -6.68 23.28
C ASP A 52 -20.40 -7.66 23.48
N VAL A 53 -19.32 -7.19 24.09
CA VAL A 53 -18.32 -8.09 24.66
C VAL A 53 -18.88 -8.59 25.98
N VAL A 54 -19.36 -9.84 25.97
CA VAL A 54 -19.83 -10.54 27.17
C VAL A 54 -18.70 -10.53 28.21
N GLY A 55 -18.91 -9.83 29.32
CA GLY A 55 -17.93 -9.71 30.40
C GLY A 55 -17.59 -8.26 30.73
N LYS A 56 -18.58 -7.52 31.27
CA LYS A 56 -18.33 -6.19 31.84
C LYS A 56 -17.48 -6.37 33.11
N PHE A 57 -16.21 -5.99 33.08
CA PHE A 57 -15.43 -5.86 34.32
C PHE A 57 -16.04 -4.78 35.19
N GLU A 58 -16.04 -4.99 36.49
CA GLU A 58 -16.37 -3.91 37.42
C GLU A 58 -15.37 -2.77 37.20
N PRO A 59 -15.84 -1.52 36.98
CA PRO A 59 -14.94 -0.39 36.80
C PRO A 59 -13.99 -0.27 38.00
N LEU A 60 -12.70 -0.12 37.73
CA LEU A 60 -11.72 0.16 38.77
C LEU A 60 -12.06 1.49 39.44
N ASP A 61 -11.76 1.58 40.73
CA ASP A 61 -11.77 2.89 41.38
C ASP A 61 -10.74 3.83 40.70
N PRO A 62 -10.98 5.15 40.73
CA PRO A 62 -10.13 6.09 40.01
C PRO A 62 -8.66 6.09 40.47
N GLU A 63 -8.39 5.82 41.75
CA GLU A 63 -7.03 5.82 42.30
C GLU A 63 -6.23 4.62 41.78
N GLU A 64 -6.83 3.44 41.80
CA GLU A 64 -6.25 2.21 41.25
C GLU A 64 -6.06 2.32 39.73
N SER A 65 -7.01 2.92 39.02
CA SER A 65 -6.89 3.16 37.58
C SER A 65 -5.69 4.06 37.23
N GLU A 66 -5.51 5.18 37.93
CA GLU A 66 -4.35 6.06 37.72
C GLU A 66 -3.04 5.40 38.20
N ARG A 67 -3.06 4.60 39.27
CA ARG A 67 -1.90 3.84 39.73
C ARG A 67 -1.39 2.87 38.66
N ARG A 68 -2.30 2.12 38.03
CA ARG A 68 -1.95 1.19 36.94
C ARG A 68 -1.43 1.90 35.71
N LYS A 69 -2.08 3.00 35.32
CA LYS A 69 -1.62 3.85 34.23
C LYS A 69 -0.18 4.30 34.44
N ALA A 70 0.12 4.87 35.62
CA ALA A 70 1.46 5.35 35.95
C ALA A 70 2.52 4.23 35.94
N LEU A 71 2.15 3.01 36.38
CA LEU A 71 3.04 1.87 36.40
C LEU A 71 3.34 1.33 34.99
N ASN A 72 2.33 1.26 34.13
CA ASN A 72 2.38 0.49 32.89
C ASN A 72 2.79 1.32 31.67
N VAL A 73 2.53 2.64 31.68
CA VAL A 73 2.88 3.55 30.56
C VAL A 73 4.39 3.64 30.30
N ILE A 74 5.22 3.28 31.28
CA ILE A 74 6.69 3.33 31.19
C ILE A 74 7.35 1.95 31.10
N GLN A 75 6.57 0.86 31.10
CA GLN A 75 7.16 -0.48 31.01
C GLN A 75 7.88 -0.67 29.67
N PRO A 76 8.96 -1.47 29.61
CA PRO A 76 9.65 -1.73 28.36
C PRO A 76 8.74 -2.49 27.38
N ILE A 77 8.93 -2.22 26.09
CA ILE A 77 8.35 -3.01 25.00
C ILE A 77 9.24 -4.25 24.83
N LEU A 78 8.67 -5.43 25.03
CA LEU A 78 9.32 -6.71 24.74
C LEU A 78 8.84 -7.17 23.37
N TRP A 79 9.73 -7.15 22.38
CA TRP A 79 9.38 -7.37 20.97
C TRP A 79 8.62 -8.67 20.75
N GLY A 80 7.40 -8.58 20.20
CA GLY A 80 6.55 -9.74 19.91
C GLY A 80 6.03 -10.48 21.14
N GLU A 81 6.32 -9.98 22.35
CA GLU A 81 5.97 -10.65 23.59
C GLU A 81 5.00 -9.82 24.42
N SER A 82 5.34 -8.56 24.72
CA SER A 82 4.59 -7.77 25.70
C SER A 82 4.72 -6.25 25.53
N ILE A 83 3.62 -5.54 25.76
CA ILE A 83 3.56 -4.07 25.92
C ILE A 83 2.68 -3.77 27.13
N ALA A 84 3.13 -2.85 27.99
CA ALA A 84 2.40 -2.45 29.21
C ALA A 84 2.06 -3.63 30.16
N GLY A 85 2.84 -4.71 30.10
CA GLY A 85 2.63 -5.94 30.88
C GLY A 85 1.58 -6.89 30.31
N ILE A 86 0.92 -6.54 29.20
CA ILE A 86 0.04 -7.46 28.48
C ILE A 86 0.88 -8.29 27.52
N THR A 87 0.69 -9.60 27.55
CA THR A 87 1.34 -10.56 26.65
C THR A 87 0.37 -11.07 25.59
N MET A 88 0.89 -11.66 24.52
CA MET A 88 0.08 -12.37 23.50
C MET A 88 -0.73 -13.57 24.05
N THR A 89 -0.50 -13.96 25.31
CA THR A 89 -1.24 -15.03 26.00
C THR A 89 -2.14 -14.53 27.13
N THR A 90 -2.12 -13.23 27.46
CA THR A 90 -2.92 -12.66 28.54
C THR A 90 -4.38 -12.70 28.16
N ALA A 91 -5.23 -13.39 28.92
CA ALA A 91 -6.66 -13.42 28.60
C ALA A 91 -7.30 -12.04 28.80
N PHE A 92 -8.37 -11.74 28.05
CA PHE A 92 -9.15 -10.51 28.21
C PHE A 92 -9.59 -10.30 29.66
N SER A 93 -9.97 -11.39 30.34
CA SER A 93 -10.33 -11.42 31.76
C SER A 93 -9.21 -11.05 32.73
N GLU A 94 -7.96 -11.24 32.32
CA GLU A 94 -6.78 -10.96 33.13
C GLU A 94 -6.27 -9.54 32.88
N ALA A 95 -6.51 -8.98 31.69
CA ALA A 95 -6.10 -7.63 31.34
C ALA A 95 -6.64 -6.57 32.31
N SER A 96 -7.86 -6.76 32.83
CA SER A 96 -8.47 -5.88 33.83
C SER A 96 -7.82 -5.94 35.22
N SER A 97 -6.81 -6.80 35.43
CA SER A 97 -5.97 -6.81 36.63
C SER A 97 -4.63 -6.08 36.43
N ILE A 98 -4.27 -5.85 35.16
CA ILE A 98 -3.00 -5.26 34.75
C ILE A 98 -3.20 -3.79 34.38
N LEU A 99 -4.13 -3.51 33.46
CA LEU A 99 -4.36 -2.19 32.88
C LEU A 99 -5.42 -1.38 33.65
N SER A 100 -5.45 -0.09 33.36
CA SER A 100 -6.50 0.84 33.74
C SER A 100 -7.85 0.53 33.07
N ASN A 101 -8.90 1.28 33.43
CA ASN A 101 -10.17 1.20 32.73
C ASN A 101 -10.00 1.56 31.23
N SER A 102 -10.67 0.83 30.34
CA SER A 102 -10.67 1.13 28.90
C SER A 102 -11.28 2.50 28.64
N VAL A 103 -10.68 3.27 27.74
CA VAL A 103 -11.14 4.63 27.37
C VAL A 103 -12.06 4.63 26.13
N GLY A 104 -12.11 3.52 25.40
CA GLY A 104 -12.98 3.37 24.24
C GLY A 104 -12.67 2.13 23.41
N THR A 105 -13.43 1.96 22.34
CA THR A 105 -13.27 0.88 21.36
C THR A 105 -13.37 1.44 19.93
N ASN A 106 -12.65 0.83 18.99
CA ASN A 106 -12.76 1.10 17.55
C ASN A 106 -12.54 -0.20 16.77
N GLY A 107 -13.60 -0.75 16.18
CA GLY A 107 -13.55 -2.07 15.56
C GLY A 107 -13.13 -3.14 16.58
N PHE A 108 -12.07 -3.89 16.28
CA PHE A 108 -11.53 -4.93 17.15
C PHE A 108 -10.60 -4.40 18.26
N PHE A 109 -10.27 -3.11 18.26
CA PHE A 109 -9.35 -2.52 19.23
C PHE A 109 -10.07 -1.98 20.47
N VAL A 110 -9.55 -2.35 21.64
CA VAL A 110 -9.86 -1.74 22.93
C VAL A 110 -8.70 -0.83 23.33
N PHE A 111 -9.00 0.42 23.69
CA PHE A 111 -8.01 1.45 24.02
C PHE A 111 -7.93 1.65 25.53
N TYR A 112 -6.72 1.88 26.04
CA TYR A 112 -6.45 2.06 27.46
C TYR A 112 -5.69 3.37 27.72
N SER A 113 -5.78 3.88 28.95
CA SER A 113 -5.20 5.17 29.33
C SER A 113 -3.67 5.17 29.37
N GLU A 114 -3.06 3.99 29.32
CA GLU A 114 -1.64 3.75 29.16
C GLU A 114 -1.11 4.10 27.76
N HIS A 115 -1.93 4.60 26.83
CA HIS A 115 -1.54 4.77 25.42
C HIS A 115 -1.23 3.43 24.74
N VAL A 116 -2.04 2.41 25.06
CA VAL A 116 -2.01 1.11 24.38
C VAL A 116 -3.38 0.76 23.81
N ALA A 117 -3.37 0.09 22.67
CA ALA A 117 -4.55 -0.51 22.07
C ALA A 117 -4.33 -2.01 21.90
N ILE A 118 -5.38 -2.80 22.15
CA ILE A 118 -5.29 -4.26 22.07
C ILE A 118 -6.42 -4.77 21.19
N ALA A 119 -6.07 -5.56 20.18
CA ALA A 119 -7.01 -6.29 19.36
C ALA A 119 -7.11 -7.74 19.83
N TRP A 120 -8.33 -8.18 20.08
CA TRP A 120 -8.67 -9.38 20.83
C TRP A 120 -9.28 -10.45 19.90
N THR A 121 -8.91 -11.71 20.07
CA THR A 121 -9.45 -12.81 19.26
C THR A 121 -10.94 -13.04 19.58
N GLY A 122 -11.74 -13.44 18.59
CA GLY A 122 -13.15 -13.76 18.82
C GLY A 122 -13.42 -15.11 19.51
N ALA A 123 -12.39 -15.95 19.71
CA ALA A 123 -12.52 -17.29 20.30
C ALA A 123 -12.05 -17.32 21.76
N GLU A 124 -12.61 -18.22 22.57
CA GLU A 124 -12.18 -18.43 23.96
C GLU A 124 -10.96 -19.38 24.04
N PRO A 125 -9.93 -19.07 24.87
CA PRO A 125 -9.78 -17.85 25.65
C PRO A 125 -9.53 -16.65 24.75
N ASN A 126 -10.22 -15.55 25.02
CA ASN A 126 -10.02 -14.32 24.27
C ASN A 126 -8.63 -13.73 24.60
N VAL A 127 -7.66 -13.88 23.69
CA VAL A 127 -6.28 -13.41 23.83
C VAL A 127 -5.96 -12.34 22.78
N PRO A 128 -4.89 -11.54 22.94
CA PRO A 128 -4.51 -10.57 21.92
C PRO A 128 -4.07 -11.29 20.65
N PHE A 129 -4.50 -10.78 19.50
CA PHE A 129 -3.81 -11.02 18.23
C PHE A 129 -2.94 -9.83 17.81
N ALA A 130 -3.16 -8.66 18.41
CA ALA A 130 -2.29 -7.50 18.31
C ALA A 130 -2.27 -6.67 19.60
N ILE A 131 -1.10 -6.18 19.98
CA ILE A 131 -0.89 -5.22 21.08
C ILE A 131 -0.10 -4.04 20.52
N VAL A 132 -0.61 -2.82 20.69
CA VAL A 132 -0.07 -1.63 20.04
C VAL A 132 0.34 -0.59 21.07
N ALA A 133 1.59 -0.12 20.99
CA ALA A 133 2.03 1.10 21.68
C ALA A 133 1.72 2.32 20.80
N LEU A 134 0.97 3.27 21.35
CA LEU A 134 0.52 4.49 20.69
C LEU A 134 1.37 5.70 21.13
N ASP A 135 1.17 6.83 20.45
CA ASP A 135 1.71 8.11 20.91
C ASP A 135 1.30 8.39 22.37
N GLY A 136 2.30 8.80 23.17
CA GLY A 136 2.21 8.96 24.62
C GLY A 136 2.69 7.75 25.44
N TYR A 137 2.92 6.58 24.84
CA TYR A 137 3.55 5.45 25.54
C TYR A 137 5.03 5.77 25.84
N GLY A 138 5.44 5.71 27.10
CA GLY A 138 6.77 6.12 27.56
C GLY A 138 7.84 5.01 27.56
N GLY A 139 7.41 3.76 27.38
CA GLY A 139 8.30 2.60 27.28
C GLY A 139 9.21 2.62 26.05
N SER A 140 10.36 1.97 26.15
CA SER A 140 11.28 1.73 25.02
C SER A 140 11.33 0.26 24.61
N LEU A 141 11.60 0.04 23.32
CA LEU A 141 12.07 -1.22 22.77
C LEU A 141 13.59 -1.19 22.69
N SER A 142 14.26 -2.16 23.30
CA SER A 142 15.72 -2.29 23.16
C SER A 142 16.07 -3.07 21.89
N VAL A 143 16.77 -2.41 20.97
CA VAL A 143 17.23 -3.00 19.70
C VAL A 143 18.70 -3.44 19.80
N GLY A 144 19.41 -3.00 20.84
CA GLY A 144 20.83 -3.30 21.03
C GLY A 144 21.72 -2.71 19.93
N GLY A 145 22.99 -3.13 19.95
CA GLY A 145 24.00 -2.69 18.98
C GLY A 145 24.18 -1.16 18.94
N SER A 146 24.41 -0.61 17.75
CA SER A 146 24.54 0.83 17.53
C SER A 146 23.21 1.58 17.43
N ILE A 147 22.08 0.87 17.33
CA ILE A 147 20.74 1.47 17.21
C ILE A 147 20.24 1.89 18.60
N GLY A 148 20.54 1.11 19.64
CA GLY A 148 20.18 1.42 21.02
C GLY A 148 18.70 1.18 21.32
N ASP A 149 18.13 2.01 22.18
CA ASP A 149 16.71 1.92 22.57
C ASP A 149 15.87 2.87 21.71
N ILE A 150 14.80 2.35 21.12
CA ILE A 150 13.84 3.14 20.34
C ILE A 150 12.52 3.30 21.09
N LYS A 151 11.85 4.43 20.89
CA LYS A 151 10.57 4.79 21.52
C LYS A 151 9.61 5.33 20.47
N ILE A 152 8.34 5.40 20.83
CA ILE A 152 7.39 6.19 20.04
C ILE A 152 7.90 7.65 20.00
N GLY A 153 7.91 8.25 18.82
CA GLY A 153 8.46 9.57 18.52
C GLY A 153 9.98 9.61 18.24
N SER A 154 10.72 8.51 18.38
CA SER A 154 12.15 8.46 18.03
C SER A 154 12.36 8.78 16.55
N ASP A 155 13.27 9.71 16.26
CA ASP A 155 13.68 10.08 14.90
C ASP A 155 14.70 9.07 14.35
N LEU A 156 14.35 8.46 13.21
CA LEU A 156 15.15 7.48 12.51
C LEU A 156 15.81 8.06 11.25
N SER A 157 15.73 9.37 11.01
CA SER A 157 16.28 10.03 9.81
C SER A 157 17.76 9.75 9.56
N SER A 158 18.55 9.49 10.61
CA SER A 158 19.98 9.13 10.48
C SER A 158 20.24 7.66 10.14
N LEU A 159 19.22 6.81 10.25
CA LEU A 159 19.29 5.36 10.02
C LEU A 159 18.59 4.95 8.73
N LEU A 160 17.66 5.78 8.25
CA LEU A 160 16.95 5.60 6.98
C LEU A 160 17.67 6.33 5.84
N GLY A 161 17.59 5.76 4.64
CA GLY A 161 18.22 6.30 3.44
C GLY A 161 17.54 5.79 2.17
N SER A 162 18.33 5.33 1.20
CA SER A 162 17.80 4.69 -0.01
C SER A 162 16.98 3.45 0.33
N TYR A 163 16.20 2.97 -0.65
CA TYR A 163 15.40 1.77 -0.49
C TYR A 163 16.23 0.56 -0.03
N GLU A 164 17.39 0.33 -0.65
CA GLU A 164 18.31 -0.76 -0.32
C GLU A 164 18.90 -0.60 1.09
N GLN A 165 19.17 0.64 1.50
CA GLN A 165 19.63 0.95 2.85
C GLN A 165 18.54 0.67 3.88
N ASN A 166 17.28 1.02 3.58
CA ASN A 166 16.14 0.72 4.44
C ASN A 166 15.88 -0.78 4.55
N GLN A 167 16.03 -1.53 3.46
CA GLN A 167 15.96 -3.00 3.52
C GLN A 167 17.06 -3.59 4.41
N GLU A 168 18.31 -3.11 4.32
CA GLU A 168 19.38 -3.61 5.21
C GLU A 168 19.13 -3.21 6.67
N PHE A 169 18.55 -2.04 6.90
CA PHE A 169 18.08 -1.65 8.23
C PHE A 169 17.04 -2.64 8.77
N VAL A 170 16.04 -3.02 7.97
CA VAL A 170 15.05 -4.06 8.33
C VAL A 170 15.72 -5.40 8.60
N ARG A 171 16.65 -5.87 7.75
CA ARG A 171 17.40 -7.12 8.01
C ARG A 171 18.15 -7.06 9.33
N THR A 172 18.76 -5.91 9.64
CA THR A 172 19.50 -5.69 10.89
C THR A 172 18.57 -5.79 12.10
N LEU A 173 17.42 -5.12 12.06
CA LEU A 173 16.40 -5.22 13.11
C LEU A 173 15.91 -6.66 13.28
N ALA A 174 15.60 -7.35 12.19
CA ALA A 174 15.10 -8.72 12.21
C ALA A 174 16.12 -9.69 12.83
N ARG A 175 17.42 -9.53 12.52
CA ARG A 175 18.50 -10.32 13.16
C ARG A 175 18.51 -10.15 14.67
N THR A 176 18.39 -8.92 15.16
CA THR A 176 18.29 -8.65 16.59
C THR A 176 17.05 -9.32 17.18
N PHE A 177 15.87 -9.06 16.61
CA PHE A 177 14.60 -9.52 17.14
C PHE A 177 14.45 -11.04 17.17
N ASP A 178 14.96 -11.72 16.14
CA ASP A 178 14.90 -13.17 16.02
C ASP A 178 16.12 -13.88 16.64
N GLY A 179 17.07 -13.14 17.22
CA GLY A 179 18.30 -13.68 17.82
C GLY A 179 19.20 -14.40 16.82
N GLN A 180 19.22 -13.94 15.56
CA GLN A 180 19.91 -14.58 14.45
C GLN A 180 21.24 -13.91 14.11
N GLY A 181 22.12 -14.65 13.43
CA GLY A 181 23.43 -14.15 12.99
C GLY A 181 23.39 -13.34 11.68
N ALA A 182 24.56 -12.88 11.23
CA ALA A 182 24.72 -12.06 10.02
C ALA A 182 24.20 -12.71 8.72
N GLY A 183 24.12 -14.03 8.66
CA GLY A 183 23.60 -14.77 7.49
C GLY A 183 22.08 -14.84 7.41
N TYR A 184 21.34 -14.32 8.40
CA TYR A 184 19.89 -14.30 8.37
C TYR A 184 19.37 -13.21 7.45
N ASP A 185 18.52 -13.62 6.51
CA ASP A 185 17.80 -12.74 5.58
C ASP A 185 16.29 -13.00 5.73
N CYS A 186 15.63 -12.11 6.47
CA CYS A 186 14.21 -12.21 6.73
C CYS A 186 13.35 -12.02 5.48
N PHE A 187 13.86 -11.32 4.44
CA PHE A 187 13.13 -11.17 3.18
C PHE A 187 13.10 -12.49 2.42
N ALA A 188 14.25 -13.18 2.32
CA ALA A 188 14.34 -14.48 1.67
C ALA A 188 13.50 -15.57 2.36
N LEU A 189 13.28 -15.43 3.68
CA LEU A 189 12.45 -16.33 4.48
C LEU A 189 10.99 -15.88 4.58
N ASN A 190 10.63 -14.75 3.97
CA ASN A 190 9.30 -14.13 4.04
C ASN A 190 8.82 -13.92 5.48
N THR A 191 9.74 -13.53 6.37
CA THR A 191 9.47 -13.20 7.78
C THR A 191 9.57 -11.70 8.05
N CYS A 192 9.89 -10.88 7.04
CA CYS A 192 9.81 -9.43 7.13
C CYS A 192 9.42 -8.80 5.78
N ARG A 193 8.90 -7.57 5.84
CA ARG A 193 8.57 -6.74 4.67
C ARG A 193 8.93 -5.27 4.96
N TYR A 194 9.17 -4.52 3.89
CA TYR A 194 9.35 -3.08 3.96
C TYR A 194 8.38 -2.41 2.99
N LEU A 195 7.43 -1.68 3.53
CA LEU A 195 6.42 -0.94 2.79
C LEU A 195 6.72 0.56 2.91
N GLU A 196 6.61 1.26 1.79
CA GLU A 196 6.74 2.71 1.72
C GLU A 196 5.57 3.22 0.88
N PHE A 197 4.84 4.17 1.45
CA PHE A 197 3.62 4.72 0.89
C PHE A 197 3.90 6.09 0.27
N ASN A 198 3.03 6.51 -0.65
CA ASN A 198 3.22 7.73 -1.46
C ASN A 198 3.30 9.02 -0.61
N ASP A 199 2.73 9.03 0.58
CA ASP A 199 2.78 10.16 1.52
C ASP A 199 4.07 10.21 2.36
N GLY A 200 4.97 9.24 2.15
CA GLY A 200 6.23 9.09 2.87
C GLY A 200 6.12 8.27 4.16
N PHE A 201 4.92 7.80 4.52
CA PHE A 201 4.73 6.83 5.60
C PHE A 201 5.43 5.51 5.25
N LYS A 202 6.00 4.85 6.24
CA LYS A 202 6.75 3.60 6.06
C LYS A 202 6.32 2.58 7.11
N GLN A 203 6.30 1.32 6.73
CA GLN A 203 6.09 0.20 7.65
C GLN A 203 7.23 -0.80 7.52
N LEU A 204 7.85 -1.10 8.66
CA LEU A 204 8.80 -2.20 8.81
C LEU A 204 8.02 -3.34 9.44
N GLU A 205 7.69 -4.36 8.66
CA GLU A 205 6.92 -5.49 9.15
C GLU A 205 7.83 -6.69 9.39
N PHE A 206 7.57 -7.42 10.46
CA PHE A 206 8.31 -8.60 10.87
C PHE A 206 7.36 -9.70 11.34
N ARG A 207 7.92 -10.90 11.51
CA ARG A 207 7.23 -12.10 11.97
C ARG A 207 6.37 -11.91 13.23
N ARG A 208 6.75 -11.00 14.14
CA ARG A 208 6.07 -10.80 15.44
C ARG A 208 5.68 -9.36 15.72
N GLY A 209 5.75 -8.48 14.73
CA GLY A 209 5.49 -7.09 15.00
C GLY A 209 5.69 -6.18 13.80
N VAL A 210 5.28 -4.95 13.96
CA VAL A 210 5.37 -3.90 12.95
C VAL A 210 5.89 -2.63 13.62
N ILE A 211 6.78 -1.91 12.94
CA ILE A 211 7.18 -0.56 13.32
C ILE A 211 6.68 0.37 12.22
N SER A 212 5.77 1.28 12.57
CA SER A 212 5.30 2.31 11.66
C SER A 212 6.10 3.58 11.86
N ILE A 213 6.45 4.22 10.75
CA ILE A 213 7.29 5.41 10.70
C ILE A 213 6.53 6.47 9.90
N ASP A 214 6.32 7.64 10.48
CA ASP A 214 5.66 8.76 9.82
C ASP A 214 6.52 9.38 8.70
N ASN A 215 5.93 10.34 7.99
CA ASN A 215 6.60 11.05 6.91
C ASN A 215 7.67 12.07 7.40
N GLN A 216 7.86 12.22 8.71
CA GLN A 216 9.02 12.90 9.31
C GLN A 216 10.09 11.90 9.80
N ASN A 217 10.01 10.64 9.37
CA ASN A 217 10.91 9.55 9.75
C ASN A 217 10.92 9.26 11.27
N ARG A 218 9.82 9.54 11.98
CA ARG A 218 9.68 9.23 13.40
C ARG A 218 8.82 7.99 13.60
N ILE A 219 9.15 7.20 14.61
CA ILE A 219 8.31 6.05 14.97
C ILE A 219 6.95 6.56 15.44
N SER A 220 5.89 6.22 14.73
CA SER A 220 4.52 6.59 15.09
C SER A 220 3.85 5.51 15.94
N LEU A 221 4.11 4.23 15.64
CA LEU A 221 3.47 3.08 16.30
C LEU A 221 4.41 1.87 16.34
N ILE A 222 4.29 1.05 17.38
CA ILE A 222 4.92 -0.28 17.46
C ILE A 222 3.85 -1.31 17.80
N TYR A 223 3.79 -2.38 16.99
CA TYR A 223 2.87 -3.50 17.13
C TYR A 223 3.64 -4.73 17.60
N SER A 224 3.09 -5.45 18.57
CA SER A 224 3.37 -6.87 18.78
C SER A 224 2.21 -7.68 18.21
N LEU A 225 2.53 -8.70 17.42
CA LEU A 225 1.59 -9.53 16.69
C LEU A 225 1.85 -11.00 16.99
N MET A 226 0.87 -11.85 16.71
CA MET A 226 1.11 -13.30 16.67
C MET A 226 2.11 -13.63 15.56
N ASP A 227 2.80 -14.75 15.69
CA ASP A 227 3.71 -15.26 14.65
C ASP A 227 3.01 -15.30 13.28
N GLN A 228 3.53 -14.51 12.35
CA GLN A 228 3.06 -14.46 10.97
C GLN A 228 4.20 -14.76 9.99
N THR A 229 3.84 -15.47 8.92
CA THR A 229 4.69 -15.60 7.73
C THR A 229 4.01 -14.87 6.61
N TYR A 230 4.78 -14.11 5.85
CA TYR A 230 4.27 -13.41 4.70
C TYR A 230 4.25 -14.35 3.49
N PRO A 231 3.23 -14.24 2.62
CA PRO A 231 3.30 -14.85 1.30
C PRO A 231 4.60 -14.43 0.59
N ALA A 232 5.24 -15.39 -0.09
CA ALA A 232 6.40 -15.10 -0.91
C ALA A 232 6.02 -14.13 -2.04
N PRO A 233 6.93 -13.23 -2.45
CA PRO A 233 6.68 -12.37 -3.58
C PRO A 233 6.33 -13.13 -4.85
N LEU A 234 5.47 -12.54 -5.67
CA LEU A 234 5.13 -13.08 -6.96
C LEU A 234 6.31 -12.86 -7.91
N THR A 235 7.06 -13.92 -8.18
CA THR A 235 8.26 -13.87 -9.04
C THR A 235 8.02 -14.39 -10.46
N GLY A 236 6.82 -14.87 -10.77
CA GLY A 236 6.52 -15.34 -12.13
C GLY A 236 6.49 -14.17 -13.12
N ASP A 237 6.80 -14.43 -14.37
CA ASP A 237 6.87 -13.40 -15.40
C ASP A 237 5.51 -12.78 -15.71
N TYR A 238 5.54 -11.53 -16.16
CA TYR A 238 4.47 -10.92 -16.94
C TYR A 238 4.58 -11.34 -18.40
N VAL A 239 3.52 -11.97 -18.89
CA VAL A 239 3.32 -12.36 -20.28
C VAL A 239 2.14 -11.54 -20.80
N TYR A 240 2.44 -10.59 -21.70
CA TYR A 240 1.46 -9.64 -22.22
C TYR A 240 0.19 -10.35 -22.73
N GLY A 241 -0.96 -9.83 -22.31
CA GLY A 241 -2.30 -10.34 -22.64
C GLY A 241 -2.66 -11.71 -22.05
N GLN A 242 -1.74 -12.39 -21.35
CA GLN A 242 -1.95 -13.75 -20.87
C GLN A 242 -1.97 -13.84 -19.35
N SER A 243 -0.88 -13.41 -18.70
CA SER A 243 -0.74 -13.58 -17.25
C SER A 243 0.22 -12.59 -16.62
N LEU A 244 0.01 -12.30 -15.34
CA LEU A 244 0.93 -11.56 -14.50
C LEU A 244 1.33 -12.47 -13.34
N GLY A 245 2.55 -13.00 -13.36
CA GLY A 245 3.02 -13.92 -12.33
C GLY A 245 2.19 -15.19 -12.20
N GLY A 246 1.59 -15.65 -13.31
CA GLY A 246 0.65 -16.77 -13.35
C GLY A 246 -0.80 -16.42 -12.99
N LEU A 247 -1.08 -15.20 -12.56
CA LEU A 247 -2.46 -14.70 -12.39
C LEU A 247 -3.04 -14.34 -13.76
N THR A 248 -4.30 -14.71 -14.00
CA THR A 248 -4.98 -14.46 -15.28
C THR A 248 -6.34 -13.83 -15.04
N LEU A 249 -6.94 -13.21 -16.05
CA LEU A 249 -8.32 -12.72 -15.98
C LEU A 249 -9.36 -13.85 -15.89
N ALA A 250 -8.96 -15.10 -16.16
CA ALA A 250 -9.80 -16.28 -15.97
C ALA A 250 -9.75 -16.82 -14.53
N SER A 251 -8.87 -16.29 -13.69
CA SER A 251 -8.80 -16.63 -12.27
C SER A 251 -10.03 -16.07 -11.53
N ASN A 252 -10.24 -16.50 -10.28
CA ASN A 252 -11.21 -15.87 -9.38
C ASN A 252 -10.55 -15.54 -8.04
N ARG A 253 -11.22 -14.70 -7.24
CA ARG A 253 -10.69 -14.23 -5.95
C ARG A 253 -10.22 -15.36 -5.05
N THR A 254 -11.00 -16.43 -4.90
CA THR A 254 -10.61 -17.58 -4.09
C THR A 254 -9.33 -18.25 -4.60
N THR A 255 -9.21 -18.50 -5.90
CA THR A 255 -8.00 -19.14 -6.47
C THR A 255 -6.78 -18.23 -6.38
N THR A 256 -6.96 -16.91 -6.55
CA THR A 256 -5.89 -15.93 -6.42
C THR A 256 -5.41 -15.85 -4.98
N GLU A 257 -6.33 -15.72 -4.02
CA GLU A 257 -5.98 -15.64 -2.59
C GLU A 257 -5.33 -16.93 -2.07
N GLN A 258 -5.67 -18.08 -2.64
CA GLN A 258 -4.96 -19.34 -2.36
C GLN A 258 -3.52 -19.33 -2.89
N ALA A 259 -3.26 -18.63 -4.00
CA ALA A 259 -1.95 -18.58 -4.63
C ALA A 259 -1.03 -17.54 -3.98
N ILE A 260 -1.54 -16.32 -3.71
CA ILE A 260 -0.72 -15.17 -3.29
C ILE A 260 -1.08 -14.62 -1.90
N GLY A 261 -2.06 -15.24 -1.22
CA GLY A 261 -2.58 -14.79 0.06
C GLY A 261 -3.70 -13.75 -0.06
N PHE A 262 -4.24 -13.37 1.10
CA PHE A 262 -5.25 -12.31 1.19
C PHE A 262 -4.66 -10.93 0.86
N PRO A 263 -5.50 -9.97 0.42
CA PRO A 263 -5.03 -8.61 0.18
C PRO A 263 -4.45 -7.98 1.45
N VAL A 264 -3.36 -7.22 1.27
CA VAL A 264 -2.68 -6.45 2.30
C VAL A 264 -3.41 -5.13 2.56
N SER A 265 -4.05 -4.58 1.52
CA SER A 265 -4.84 -3.36 1.58
C SER A 265 -5.97 -3.43 0.55
N GLU A 266 -7.06 -2.73 0.81
CA GLU A 266 -8.19 -2.59 -0.11
C GLU A 266 -8.49 -1.09 -0.23
N ASP A 267 -8.64 -0.58 -1.46
CA ASP A 267 -9.18 0.75 -1.72
C ASP A 267 -10.53 0.65 -2.45
N ALA A 268 -11.09 1.77 -2.90
CA ALA A 268 -12.40 1.78 -3.54
C ALA A 268 -12.46 1.00 -4.87
N PHE A 269 -11.32 0.70 -5.49
CA PHE A 269 -11.21 0.12 -6.82
C PHE A 269 -10.34 -1.14 -6.89
N PHE A 270 -9.33 -1.26 -6.02
CA PHE A 270 -8.31 -2.29 -6.06
C PHE A 270 -8.10 -2.95 -4.70
N ASP A 271 -7.96 -4.27 -4.75
CA ASP A 271 -7.37 -5.06 -3.68
C ASP A 271 -5.87 -5.21 -3.97
N PHE A 272 -5.02 -4.82 -3.03
CA PHE A 272 -3.57 -4.85 -3.18
C PHE A 272 -2.97 -6.08 -2.50
N TYR A 273 -2.18 -6.83 -3.27
CA TYR A 273 -1.51 -8.06 -2.87
C TYR A 273 0.01 -7.87 -2.88
N ASP A 274 0.71 -8.89 -2.37
CA ASP A 274 2.17 -9.02 -2.43
C ASP A 274 2.92 -7.72 -2.08
N SER A 275 2.80 -7.25 -0.84
CA SER A 275 3.51 -6.05 -0.38
C SER A 275 3.18 -4.79 -1.17
N LEU A 276 1.95 -4.69 -1.67
CA LEU A 276 1.44 -3.58 -2.48
C LEU A 276 2.10 -3.47 -3.86
N ASN A 277 2.66 -4.55 -4.42
CA ASN A 277 3.21 -4.51 -5.78
C ASN A 277 2.22 -5.07 -6.83
N ILE A 278 1.14 -5.75 -6.41
CA ILE A 278 0.06 -6.21 -7.30
C ILE A 278 -1.25 -5.56 -6.88
N GLY A 279 -1.96 -4.93 -7.82
CA GLY A 279 -3.34 -4.47 -7.64
C GLY A 279 -4.32 -5.28 -8.47
N ILE A 280 -5.43 -5.73 -7.90
CA ILE A 280 -6.49 -6.43 -8.65
C ILE A 280 -7.82 -5.72 -8.47
N GLN A 281 -8.42 -5.31 -9.58
CA GLN A 281 -9.79 -4.84 -9.59
C GLN A 281 -10.73 -6.03 -9.79
N TRP A 282 -11.58 -6.30 -8.80
CA TRP A 282 -12.54 -7.40 -8.86
C TRP A 282 -13.87 -6.96 -9.48
N GLY A 283 -14.42 -7.81 -10.34
CA GLY A 283 -15.78 -7.71 -10.83
C GLY A 283 -16.79 -8.21 -9.80
N GLY A 284 -18.08 -7.93 -10.03
CA GLY A 284 -19.16 -8.38 -9.13
C GLY A 284 -19.33 -9.90 -9.04
N ASP A 285 -18.70 -10.66 -9.95
CA ASP A 285 -18.63 -12.13 -9.93
C ASP A 285 -17.32 -12.67 -9.35
N ASN A 286 -16.49 -11.80 -8.74
CA ASN A 286 -15.15 -12.09 -8.22
C ASN A 286 -14.15 -12.57 -9.29
N SER A 287 -14.37 -12.25 -10.56
CA SER A 287 -13.35 -12.37 -11.61
C SER A 287 -12.48 -11.09 -11.67
N PRO A 288 -11.18 -11.18 -11.96
CA PRO A 288 -10.35 -9.99 -12.18
C PRO A 288 -10.81 -9.25 -13.43
N LEU A 289 -11.07 -7.95 -13.31
CA LEU A 289 -11.28 -7.05 -14.44
C LEU A 289 -9.94 -6.48 -14.94
N VAL A 290 -9.05 -6.16 -13.99
CA VAL A 290 -7.72 -5.59 -14.22
C VAL A 290 -6.77 -6.22 -13.21
N ILE A 291 -5.59 -6.63 -13.67
CA ILE A 291 -4.47 -7.04 -12.82
C ILE A 291 -3.30 -6.12 -13.13
N ILE A 292 -2.77 -5.45 -12.12
CA ILE A 292 -1.73 -4.45 -12.23
C ILE A 292 -0.49 -4.94 -11.49
N ALA A 293 0.67 -4.88 -12.12
CA ALA A 293 1.96 -4.94 -11.44
C ALA A 293 2.54 -3.53 -11.40
N GLN A 294 2.93 -3.12 -10.21
CA GLN A 294 3.55 -1.82 -9.94
C GLN A 294 4.90 -2.01 -9.27
N ASN A 295 5.52 -0.90 -8.89
CA ASN A 295 6.80 -0.81 -8.21
C ASN A 295 7.16 -2.06 -7.39
N ARG A 296 8.34 -2.64 -7.69
CA ARG A 296 8.92 -3.80 -7.00
C ARG A 296 8.24 -5.15 -7.29
N PHE A 297 7.42 -5.24 -8.33
CA PHE A 297 7.11 -6.54 -8.92
C PHE A 297 8.41 -7.25 -9.32
N ALA A 298 8.61 -8.47 -8.81
CA ALA A 298 9.89 -9.17 -8.93
C ALA A 298 10.05 -9.90 -10.27
N GLY A 299 8.94 -10.24 -10.92
CA GLY A 299 8.91 -10.96 -12.20
C GLY A 299 9.47 -10.15 -13.35
N ASP A 300 9.91 -10.87 -14.39
CA ASP A 300 10.34 -10.29 -15.65
C ASP A 300 9.14 -9.90 -16.51
N ILE A 301 9.28 -8.86 -17.32
CA ILE A 301 8.27 -8.34 -18.24
C ILE A 301 8.71 -8.70 -19.65
N ASN A 302 8.12 -9.77 -20.18
CA ASN A 302 8.46 -10.28 -21.49
C ASN A 302 7.61 -9.58 -22.56
N ILE A 303 8.26 -8.81 -23.43
CA ILE A 303 7.66 -8.08 -24.54
C ILE A 303 8.03 -8.81 -25.83
N GLY A 304 7.10 -9.64 -26.31
CA GLY A 304 7.38 -10.57 -27.42
C GLY A 304 8.42 -11.63 -27.04
N ASP A 305 9.14 -12.14 -28.04
CA ASP A 305 10.04 -13.30 -27.86
C ASP A 305 11.47 -12.94 -27.43
N SER A 306 11.84 -11.65 -27.45
CA SER A 306 13.26 -11.24 -27.37
C SER A 306 13.55 -10.07 -26.45
N ILE A 307 12.54 -9.44 -25.87
CA ILE A 307 12.73 -8.28 -24.99
C ILE A 307 12.24 -8.64 -23.61
N THR A 308 13.15 -8.57 -22.64
CA THR A 308 12.86 -8.76 -21.22
C THR A 308 13.15 -7.45 -20.50
N LYS A 309 12.18 -6.99 -19.72
CA LYS A 309 12.23 -5.76 -18.93
C LYS A 309 11.88 -6.02 -17.48
N LYS A 310 12.13 -5.05 -16.61
CA LYS A 310 11.60 -4.97 -15.25
C LYS A 310 10.90 -3.63 -15.04
N ILE A 311 10.06 -3.55 -14.03
CA ILE A 311 9.59 -2.24 -13.53
C ILE A 311 10.82 -1.43 -13.11
N GLY A 312 10.92 -0.19 -13.58
CA GLY A 312 12.05 0.73 -13.44
C GLY A 312 12.99 0.74 -14.65
N ASP A 313 12.91 -0.22 -15.57
CA ASP A 313 13.73 -0.19 -16.78
C ASP A 313 13.21 0.88 -17.74
N SER A 314 14.14 1.57 -18.40
CA SER A 314 13.82 2.44 -19.53
C SER A 314 13.16 1.64 -20.65
N MET A 315 12.10 2.18 -21.22
CA MET A 315 11.42 1.60 -22.39
C MET A 315 11.88 2.22 -23.71
N ILE A 316 12.67 3.30 -23.66
CA ILE A 316 13.06 4.06 -24.85
C ILE A 316 14.12 3.34 -25.69
N ASP A 317 14.87 2.44 -25.08
CA ASP A 317 15.90 1.60 -25.71
C ASP A 317 15.31 0.51 -26.63
N ILE A 318 13.99 0.28 -26.57
CA ILE A 318 13.26 -0.61 -27.49
C ILE A 318 13.09 0.02 -28.88
N LEU A 319 13.24 1.35 -28.98
CA LEU A 319 13.16 2.05 -30.26
C LEU A 319 14.33 1.67 -31.18
N ASP A 320 14.09 1.70 -32.48
CA ASP A 320 15.15 1.40 -33.48
C ASP A 320 16.29 2.43 -33.45
N THR A 321 15.97 3.66 -33.05
CA THR A 321 16.93 4.75 -32.83
C THR A 321 16.63 5.38 -31.46
N PRO A 322 17.16 4.83 -30.36
CA PRO A 322 16.96 5.39 -29.03
C PRO A 322 17.58 6.80 -28.96
N PRO A 323 16.85 7.81 -28.46
CA PRO A 323 17.44 9.11 -28.18
C PRO A 323 18.39 9.03 -26.99
N ASP A 324 19.31 10.01 -26.88
CA ASP A 324 20.10 10.19 -25.66
C ASP A 324 19.24 10.83 -24.56
N PRO A 325 18.93 10.10 -23.47
CA PRO A 325 18.09 10.59 -22.37
C PRO A 325 18.60 11.88 -21.73
N ALA A 326 19.91 12.15 -21.79
CA ALA A 326 20.50 13.33 -21.20
C ALA A 326 20.25 14.62 -22.01
N THR A 327 19.74 14.49 -23.24
CA THR A 327 19.63 15.61 -24.18
C THR A 327 18.22 15.86 -24.70
N VAL A 328 17.31 14.90 -24.53
CA VAL A 328 15.92 15.03 -24.96
C VAL A 328 15.07 15.70 -23.89
N SER A 329 14.23 16.63 -24.34
CA SER A 329 13.26 17.32 -23.46
C SER A 329 12.02 16.46 -23.19
N ASP A 330 11.33 16.70 -22.07
CA ASP A 330 10.09 15.98 -21.75
C ASP A 330 9.02 16.14 -22.85
N ALA A 331 8.95 17.31 -23.49
CA ALA A 331 8.05 17.56 -24.61
C ALA A 331 8.39 16.66 -25.82
N GLU A 332 9.68 16.52 -26.13
CA GLU A 332 10.14 15.66 -27.22
C GLU A 332 9.93 14.17 -26.92
N LEU A 333 10.10 13.73 -25.66
CA LEU A 333 9.72 12.38 -25.22
C LEU A 333 8.25 12.09 -25.53
N VAL A 334 7.36 13.02 -25.19
CA VAL A 334 5.91 12.87 -25.32
C VAL A 334 5.44 13.00 -26.77
N GLU A 335 5.91 13.99 -27.51
CA GLU A 335 5.39 14.29 -28.85
C GLU A 335 5.99 13.38 -29.93
N THR A 336 7.22 12.90 -29.74
CA THR A 336 7.94 12.14 -30.78
C THR A 336 8.19 10.69 -30.37
N HIS A 337 8.74 10.45 -29.18
CA HIS A 337 9.20 9.11 -28.82
C HIS A 337 8.08 8.20 -28.31
N ALA A 338 7.10 8.75 -27.59
CA ALA A 338 5.95 8.01 -27.08
C ALA A 338 5.07 7.40 -28.20
N PRO A 339 4.69 8.15 -29.26
CA PRO A 339 3.99 7.57 -30.41
C PRO A 339 4.81 6.46 -31.12
N ALA A 340 6.12 6.67 -31.29
CA ALA A 340 6.99 5.67 -31.89
C ALA A 340 7.08 4.40 -31.03
N LEU A 341 7.11 4.56 -29.70
CA LEU A 341 7.20 3.47 -28.74
C LEU A 341 5.93 2.61 -28.73
N ILE A 342 4.74 3.21 -28.63
CA ILE A 342 3.49 2.45 -28.63
C ILE A 342 3.29 1.67 -29.95
N GLN A 343 3.66 2.27 -31.09
CA GLN A 343 3.65 1.57 -32.39
C GLN A 343 4.66 0.43 -32.45
N LYS A 344 5.86 0.59 -31.86
CA LYS A 344 6.87 -0.48 -31.79
C LYS A 344 6.37 -1.64 -30.91
N LEU A 345 5.80 -1.34 -29.75
CA LEU A 345 5.24 -2.34 -28.84
C LEU A 345 4.10 -3.11 -29.50
N GLU A 346 3.13 -2.43 -30.10
CA GLU A 346 2.03 -3.09 -30.84
C GLU A 346 2.57 -4.04 -31.93
N ARG A 347 3.58 -3.59 -32.70
CA ARG A 347 4.18 -4.43 -33.75
C ARG A 347 4.83 -5.69 -33.19
N ILE A 348 5.55 -5.57 -32.09
CA ILE A 348 6.23 -6.70 -31.44
C ILE A 348 5.19 -7.66 -30.84
N LEU A 349 4.27 -7.13 -30.04
CA LEU A 349 3.31 -7.92 -29.26
C LEU A 349 2.27 -8.62 -30.13
N HIS A 350 1.88 -8.02 -31.26
CA HIS A 350 0.87 -8.56 -32.16
C HIS A 350 1.43 -9.01 -33.52
N ASN A 351 2.76 -9.12 -33.65
CA ASN A 351 3.46 -9.53 -34.88
C ASN A 351 2.95 -8.78 -36.14
N ARG A 352 2.84 -7.45 -36.03
CA ARG A 352 2.35 -6.59 -37.12
C ARG A 352 3.49 -6.19 -38.06
N ALA A 353 3.13 -5.82 -39.28
CA ALA A 353 4.09 -5.31 -40.27
C ALA A 353 4.75 -4.00 -39.81
N ALA A 354 5.94 -3.72 -40.36
CA ALA A 354 6.73 -2.55 -39.97
C ALA A 354 6.03 -1.20 -40.25
N ASP A 355 5.14 -1.16 -41.23
CA ASP A 355 4.37 0.02 -41.65
C ASP A 355 3.01 0.14 -40.96
N TYR A 356 2.66 -0.77 -40.04
CA TYR A 356 1.41 -0.71 -39.29
C TYR A 356 1.42 0.45 -38.29
N ASN A 357 0.41 1.33 -38.38
CA ASN A 357 0.17 2.42 -37.45
C ASN A 357 -1.11 2.16 -36.64
N CYS A 358 -0.98 1.87 -35.35
CA CYS A 358 -2.13 1.59 -34.49
C CYS A 358 -2.89 2.83 -34.01
N LEU A 359 -2.26 4.02 -34.11
CA LEU A 359 -2.88 5.29 -33.76
C LEU A 359 -3.73 5.84 -34.92
N GLU A 360 -3.31 5.57 -36.17
CA GLU A 360 -3.99 6.00 -37.39
C GLU A 360 -4.01 4.87 -38.44
N PRO A 361 -4.81 3.81 -38.26
CA PRO A 361 -4.75 2.61 -39.10
C PRO A 361 -5.32 2.79 -40.52
N GLY A 362 -5.74 4.00 -40.90
CA GLY A 362 -6.27 4.35 -42.23
C GLY A 362 -7.77 4.67 -42.21
N VAL A 363 -8.32 5.00 -43.39
CA VAL A 363 -9.75 5.30 -43.56
C VAL A 363 -10.57 4.04 -43.26
N ASP A 364 -11.60 4.17 -42.42
CA ASP A 364 -12.54 3.11 -41.99
C ASP A 364 -11.96 2.03 -41.03
N VAL A 365 -10.81 2.28 -40.40
CA VAL A 365 -10.27 1.38 -39.36
C VAL A 365 -10.16 2.12 -38.03
N THR A 366 -10.72 1.53 -36.98
CA THR A 366 -10.63 2.05 -35.62
C THR A 366 -9.21 1.89 -35.08
N PRO A 367 -8.63 2.92 -34.41
CA PRO A 367 -7.35 2.80 -33.72
C PRO A 367 -7.32 1.58 -32.81
N THR A 368 -6.21 0.86 -32.79
CA THR A 368 -6.04 -0.33 -31.93
C THR A 368 -5.17 -0.06 -30.71
N CYS A 369 -4.62 1.15 -30.59
CA CYS A 369 -3.87 1.60 -29.43
C CYS A 369 -4.24 3.06 -29.11
N LYS A 370 -4.05 3.47 -27.86
CA LYS A 370 -4.29 4.84 -27.41
C LYS A 370 -3.11 5.33 -26.59
N LEU A 371 -2.65 6.54 -26.90
CA LEU A 371 -1.67 7.26 -26.10
C LEU A 371 -2.38 8.25 -25.19
N GLY A 372 -2.13 8.16 -23.89
CA GLY A 372 -2.66 9.07 -22.88
C GLY A 372 -1.57 9.69 -22.04
N ILE A 373 -1.86 10.84 -21.43
CA ILE A 373 -1.02 11.48 -20.42
C ILE A 373 -1.89 11.65 -19.18
N PHE A 374 -1.37 11.22 -18.03
CA PHE A 374 -2.04 11.37 -16.74
C PHE A 374 -1.03 11.81 -15.69
N ASP A 375 -1.25 12.98 -15.07
CA ASP A 375 -0.28 13.63 -14.19
C ASP A 375 1.11 13.69 -14.80
N ASP A 376 2.11 13.02 -14.20
CA ASP A 376 3.49 12.89 -14.66
C ASP A 376 3.79 11.58 -15.39
N GLN A 377 2.76 10.79 -15.69
CA GLN A 377 2.86 9.49 -16.36
C GLN A 377 2.33 9.52 -17.80
N LEU A 378 2.93 8.67 -18.62
CA LEU A 378 2.51 8.37 -19.98
C LEU A 378 1.83 7.00 -19.99
N VAL A 379 0.64 6.92 -20.57
CA VAL A 379 -0.15 5.68 -20.65
C VAL A 379 -0.13 5.17 -22.08
N LEU A 380 0.45 3.99 -22.29
CA LEU A 380 0.43 3.26 -23.56
C LEU A 380 -0.64 2.17 -23.48
N ASP A 381 -1.87 2.45 -23.93
CA ASP A 381 -3.00 1.51 -23.90
C ASP A 381 -3.03 0.69 -25.18
N LEU A 382 -2.96 -0.64 -25.05
CA LEU A 382 -2.96 -1.61 -26.12
C LEU A 382 -4.14 -2.59 -25.90
N PRO A 383 -4.51 -3.44 -26.87
CA PRO A 383 -5.77 -4.19 -26.80
C PRO A 383 -5.97 -5.06 -25.56
N GLU A 384 -4.89 -5.63 -25.00
CA GLU A 384 -4.94 -6.63 -23.93
C GLU A 384 -4.23 -6.17 -22.64
N GLY A 385 -3.78 -4.92 -22.60
CA GLY A 385 -3.04 -4.39 -21.47
C GLY A 385 -2.51 -2.98 -21.70
N ALA A 386 -1.97 -2.38 -20.66
CA ALA A 386 -1.36 -1.07 -20.75
C ALA A 386 0.00 -1.02 -20.05
N PHE A 387 0.88 -0.17 -20.54
CA PHE A 387 2.15 0.20 -19.91
C PHE A 387 2.05 1.65 -19.42
N LEU A 388 2.35 1.92 -18.16
CA LEU A 388 2.47 3.29 -17.65
C LEU A 388 3.94 3.59 -17.44
N LEU A 389 4.40 4.72 -17.98
CA LEU A 389 5.80 5.13 -17.97
C LEU A 389 5.96 6.46 -17.22
N GLN A 390 6.95 6.56 -16.34
CA GLN A 390 7.33 7.82 -15.70
C GLN A 390 8.08 8.74 -16.66
N ARG A 391 7.67 10.01 -16.75
CA ARG A 391 8.26 11.01 -17.67
C ARG A 391 9.53 11.67 -17.11
N LYS A 392 10.54 10.89 -16.72
CA LYS A 392 11.80 11.43 -16.16
C LYS A 392 13.01 11.06 -17.01
N GLY A 393 13.25 11.78 -18.10
CA GLY A 393 14.44 11.64 -18.96
C GLY A 393 14.53 10.34 -19.77
N THR A 394 14.08 9.20 -19.25
CA THR A 394 14.29 7.85 -19.82
C THR A 394 13.00 7.08 -20.14
N MET A 395 11.81 7.61 -19.85
CA MET A 395 10.51 6.89 -19.94
C MET A 395 10.59 5.50 -19.28
N ASP A 396 10.72 5.50 -17.96
CA ASP A 396 10.90 4.28 -17.18
C ASP A 396 9.56 3.59 -16.93
N LEU A 397 9.53 2.27 -17.10
CA LEU A 397 8.33 1.48 -16.89
C LEU A 397 7.94 1.47 -15.41
N ASP A 398 6.78 2.04 -15.07
CA ASP A 398 6.29 2.13 -13.69
C ASP A 398 5.28 1.04 -13.38
N VAL A 399 4.39 0.78 -14.35
CA VAL A 399 3.26 -0.14 -14.18
C VAL A 399 3.00 -0.92 -15.47
N VAL A 400 2.69 -2.20 -15.33
CA VAL A 400 2.06 -2.99 -16.40
C VAL A 400 0.70 -3.49 -15.94
N SER A 401 -0.25 -3.56 -16.87
CA SER A 401 -1.58 -4.08 -16.58
C SER A 401 -2.00 -5.13 -17.60
N LEU A 402 -2.66 -6.17 -17.10
CA LEU A 402 -3.40 -7.15 -17.87
C LEU A 402 -4.89 -6.78 -17.80
N THR A 403 -5.53 -6.61 -18.95
CA THR A 403 -6.94 -6.22 -19.04
C THR A 403 -7.68 -7.06 -20.07
N ALA A 404 -9.00 -7.18 -19.92
CA ALA A 404 -9.80 -7.87 -20.92
C ALA A 404 -9.65 -7.16 -22.29
N PRO A 405 -9.67 -7.90 -23.41
CA PRO A 405 -9.57 -7.30 -24.74
C PRO A 405 -10.56 -6.15 -24.94
N ARG A 406 -10.06 -4.96 -25.31
CA ARG A 406 -10.87 -3.77 -25.55
C ARG A 406 -10.93 -3.42 -27.03
N THR A 407 -12.12 -3.06 -27.51
CA THR A 407 -12.31 -2.35 -28.78
C THR A 407 -12.38 -0.86 -28.46
N PHE A 408 -11.50 -0.06 -29.06
CA PHE A 408 -11.50 1.40 -28.90
C PHE A 408 -12.62 2.02 -29.74
N GLU A 409 -13.88 1.85 -29.36
CA GLU A 409 -14.97 2.54 -30.08
C GLU A 409 -14.74 4.07 -29.99
N GLU A 410 -14.86 4.78 -31.12
CA GLU A 410 -14.82 6.24 -31.13
C GLU A 410 -15.91 6.74 -30.18
N GLU A 411 -15.51 7.44 -29.11
CA GLU A 411 -16.46 8.26 -28.37
C GLU A 411 -16.94 9.36 -29.31
N GLU A 412 -18.10 9.13 -29.92
CA GLU A 412 -18.89 10.19 -30.52
C GLU A 412 -19.16 11.18 -29.39
N THR A 413 -18.38 12.27 -29.34
CA THR A 413 -18.64 13.39 -28.45
C THR A 413 -20.02 13.92 -28.82
N ALA A 414 -21.03 13.51 -28.06
CA ALA A 414 -22.36 14.10 -28.16
C ALA A 414 -22.21 15.58 -27.76
N GLU A 415 -22.29 16.47 -28.75
CA GLU A 415 -22.32 17.94 -28.59
C GLU A 415 -23.41 18.41 -27.61
#